data_AF-A0A3M1YFK1-F1
#
_entry.id   AF-A0A3M1YFK1-F1
#
_cell.length_a   1.000
_cell.length_b   1.000
_cell.length_c   1.000
_cell.angle_alpha   90.00
_cell.angle_beta   90.00
_cell.angle_gamma   90.00
#
_symmetry.space_group_name_H-M   'P 1'
#
loop_
_entity.id
_entity.type
_entity.pdbx_description
1 polymer ?
#
loop_
_entity_poly.entity_id
_entity_poly.type
_entity_poly.pdbx_seq_one_letter_code
_entity_poly.pdbx_strand_id
1 'polypeptide(L)'
;MGVNSAAYLVLPKIVAAIFINPFLIIYSMFLSLLGGWFVGVATGIVSSNQYIYGIQYDFDSFSVTYALIKTVFFAFVITSVPAYFGYYVRGGSLEVGKASTQSFFYSAVLILIINYIITQLLLI
;
A
#
# COMPACT_ATOMS: atom_id res chain seq x y z
N MET A 1 0.54 20.53 28.70
CA MET A 1 -0.30 21.14 27.65
C MET A 1 -1.52 20.23 27.49
N GLY A 2 -2.74 20.72 27.76
CA GLY A 2 -3.98 19.93 27.76
C GLY A 2 -4.50 19.53 26.37
N VAL A 3 -3.59 19.24 25.44
CA VAL A 3 -3.91 18.87 24.06
C VAL A 3 -3.70 17.36 23.93
N ASN A 4 -4.61 16.67 23.25
CA ASN A 4 -4.50 15.24 23.00
C ASN A 4 -3.28 14.95 22.10
N SER A 5 -2.16 14.57 22.72
CA SER A 5 -0.88 14.33 22.03
C SER A 5 -0.97 13.22 20.98
N ALA A 6 -1.82 12.21 21.18
CA ALA A 6 -2.03 11.15 20.20
C ALA A 6 -2.71 11.69 18.94
N ALA A 7 -3.77 12.48 19.09
CA ALA A 7 -4.45 13.09 17.95
C ALA A 7 -3.55 14.11 17.22
N TYR A 8 -2.75 14.89 17.94
CA TYR A 8 -1.93 15.94 17.35
C TYR A 8 -0.72 15.41 16.55
N LEU A 9 -0.19 14.24 16.90
CA LEU A 9 0.98 13.64 16.24
C LEU A 9 0.61 12.58 15.20
N VAL A 10 -0.45 11.81 15.46
CA VAL A 10 -0.80 10.64 14.63
C VAL A 10 -1.72 11.03 13.48
N LEU A 11 -2.66 11.94 13.72
CA LEU A 11 -3.66 12.34 12.72
C LEU A 11 -3.03 13.02 11.48
N PRO A 12 -2.09 13.96 11.61
CA PRO A 12 -1.43 14.55 10.44
C PRO A 12 -0.65 13.52 9.61
N LYS A 13 -0.01 12.56 10.27
CA LYS A 13 0.73 11.48 9.59
C LYS A 13 -0.20 10.58 8.79
N ILE A 14 -1.35 10.20 9.36
CA ILE A 14 -2.35 9.38 8.67
C ILE A 14 -2.89 10.10 7.44
N VAL A 15 -3.25 11.38 7.57
CA VAL A 15 -3.77 12.17 6.44
C VAL A 15 -2.72 12.29 5.34
N ALA A 16 -1.47 12.59 5.69
CA ALA A 16 -0.37 12.67 4.73
C ALA A 16 -0.15 11.33 4.00
N ALA A 17 -0.17 10.20 4.73
CA ALA A 17 0.01 8.88 4.15
C ALA A 17 -1.14 8.47 3.23
N ILE A 18 -2.39 8.75 3.61
CA ILE A 18 -3.56 8.49 2.76
C ILE A 18 -3.50 9.32 1.48
N PHE A 19 -3.02 10.56 1.55
CA PHE A 19 -2.91 11.43 0.38
C PHE A 19 -1.80 11.00 -0.58
N ILE A 20 -0.61 10.62 -0.08
CA ILE A 20 0.54 10.31 -0.93
C ILE A 20 0.48 8.91 -1.56
N ASN A 21 -0.12 7.93 -0.88
CA ASN A 21 -0.09 6.53 -1.33
C ASN A 21 -0.82 6.27 -2.67
N PRO A 22 -1.96 6.90 -2.99
CA PRO A 22 -2.58 6.79 -4.32
C PRO A 22 -1.63 7.21 -5.46
N PHE A 23 -0.88 8.30 -5.28
CA PHE A 23 0.09 8.75 -6.29
C PHE A 23 1.24 7.75 -6.45
N LEU A 24 1.74 7.19 -5.34
CA LEU A 24 2.78 6.17 -5.37
C LEU A 24 2.34 4.91 -6.10
N ILE A 25 1.08 4.50 -5.94
CA ILE A 25 0.58 3.30 -6.62
C ILE A 25 0.34 3.51 -8.11
N ILE A 26 -0.12 4.70 -8.53
CA ILE A 26 -0.20 5.03 -9.96
C ILE A 26 1.20 4.97 -10.60
N TYR A 27 2.20 5.53 -9.93
CA TYR A 27 3.58 5.48 -10.41
C TYR A 27 4.12 4.04 -10.45
N SER A 28 3.83 3.24 -9.43
CA SER A 28 4.20 1.82 -9.37
C SER A 28 3.57 1.00 -10.51
N MET A 29 2.29 1.23 -10.81
CA MET A 29 1.61 0.57 -11.94
C MET A 29 2.26 0.94 -13.27
N PHE A 30 2.60 2.22 -13.47
CA PHE A 30 3.29 2.66 -14.67
C PHE A 30 4.68 2.00 -14.83
N LEU A 31 5.48 2.00 -13.76
CA LEU A 31 6.78 1.31 -13.77
C LEU A 31 6.65 -0.20 -13.99
N SER A 32 5.61 -0.82 -13.45
CA SER A 32 5.36 -2.25 -13.63
C SER A 32 5.06 -2.59 -15.10
N LEU A 33 4.26 -1.76 -15.79
CA LEU A 33 3.99 -1.90 -17.23
C LEU A 33 5.27 -1.70 -18.06
N LEU A 34 6.07 -0.69 -17.75
CA LEU A 34 7.34 -0.46 -18.44
C LEU A 34 8.34 -1.60 -18.21
N GLY A 35 8.44 -2.11 -16.99
CA GLY A 35 9.29 -3.24 -16.64
C GLY A 35 8.88 -4.52 -17.37
N GLY A 36 7.57 -4.79 -17.43
CA GLY A 36 7.02 -5.92 -18.19
C GLY A 36 7.32 -5.81 -19.68
N TRP A 37 7.17 -4.62 -20.27
CA TRP A 37 7.50 -4.37 -21.67
C TRP A 37 8.99 -4.58 -21.95
N PHE A 38 9.86 -4.00 -21.13
CA PHE A 38 11.31 -4.08 -21.31
C PHE A 38 11.80 -5.53 -21.28
N VAL A 39 11.35 -6.32 -20.30
CA VAL A 39 11.73 -7.74 -20.18
C VAL A 39 11.13 -8.55 -21.33
N GLY A 40 9.87 -8.31 -21.72
CA GLY A 40 9.20 -9.02 -22.81
C GLY A 40 9.90 -8.82 -24.17
N VAL A 41 10.35 -7.60 -24.45
CA VAL A 41 11.13 -7.28 -25.65
C VAL A 41 12.56 -7.81 -25.56
N ALA A 42 13.23 -7.65 -24.42
CA ALA A 42 14.62 -8.09 -24.24
C ALA A 42 14.78 -9.62 -24.34
N THR A 43 13.77 -10.38 -23.93
CA THR A 43 13.75 -11.84 -24.04
C THR A 43 13.27 -12.35 -25.40
N GLY A 44 12.73 -11.47 -26.26
CA GLY A 44 12.22 -11.82 -27.59
C GLY A 44 10.95 -12.68 -27.57
N ILE A 45 10.30 -12.86 -26.41
CA ILE A 45 9.11 -13.69 -26.25
C ILE A 45 7.88 -13.03 -26.90
N VAL A 46 7.82 -11.70 -26.86
CA VAL A 46 6.67 -10.93 -27.34
C VAL A 46 7.14 -9.69 -28.11
N SER A 47 6.57 -9.43 -29.28
CA SER A 47 6.82 -8.17 -30.00
C SER A 47 6.17 -6.98 -29.28
N SER A 48 6.73 -5.77 -29.43
CA SER A 48 6.18 -4.56 -28.80
C SER A 48 4.70 -4.34 -29.12
N ASN A 49 4.28 -4.63 -30.36
CA ASN A 49 2.88 -4.51 -30.78
C ASN A 49 1.97 -5.54 -30.09
N GLN A 50 2.43 -6.79 -29.95
CA GLN A 50 1.65 -7.83 -29.27
C GLN A 50 1.50 -7.53 -27.77
N TYR A 51 2.52 -6.96 -27.13
CA TYR A 51 2.46 -6.57 -25.72
C TYR A 51 1.42 -5.47 -25.47
N ILE A 52 1.47 -4.39 -26.27
CA ILE A 52 0.54 -3.26 -26.15
C ILE A 52 -0.90 -3.71 -26.45
N TYR A 53 -1.09 -4.50 -27.51
CA TYR A 53 -2.40 -5.02 -27.88
C TYR A 53 -2.99 -5.94 -26.81
N GLY A 54 -2.18 -6.84 -26.24
CA GLY A 54 -2.61 -7.74 -25.18
C GLY A 54 -3.08 -7.01 -23.91
N ILE A 55 -2.33 -5.99 -23.48
CA ILE A 55 -2.72 -5.17 -22.32
C ILE A 55 -4.02 -4.43 -22.60
N GLN A 56 -4.17 -3.81 -23.77
CA GLN A 56 -5.38 -3.06 -24.11
C GLN A 56 -6.62 -3.97 -24.23
N TYR A 57 -6.44 -5.21 -24.69
CA TYR A 57 -7.53 -6.16 -24.87
C TYR A 57 -8.12 -6.64 -23.53
N ASP A 58 -7.26 -6.90 -22.54
CA ASP A 58 -7.68 -7.38 -21.21
C ASP A 58 -7.81 -6.24 -20.17
N PHE A 59 -7.73 -4.98 -20.62
CA PHE A 59 -7.77 -3.85 -19.72
C PHE A 59 -9.19 -3.59 -19.21
N ASP A 60 -9.40 -3.89 -17.93
CA ASP A 60 -10.59 -3.45 -17.20
C ASP A 60 -10.31 -2.16 -16.42
N SER A 61 -11.08 -1.11 -16.73
CA SER A 61 -11.01 0.18 -16.03
C SER A 61 -11.39 0.05 -14.54
N PHE A 62 -12.20 -0.95 -14.17
CA PHE A 62 -12.54 -1.21 -12.78
C PHE A 62 -11.33 -1.66 -11.95
N SER A 63 -10.36 -2.34 -12.56
CA SER A 63 -9.13 -2.79 -11.87
C SER A 63 -8.32 -1.64 -11.29
N VAL A 64 -8.28 -0.49 -11.98
CA VAL A 64 -7.59 0.72 -11.49
C VAL A 64 -8.32 1.31 -10.28
N THR A 65 -9.64 1.42 -10.37
CA THR A 65 -10.47 1.96 -9.28
C THR A 65 -10.39 1.05 -8.04
N TYR A 66 -10.47 -0.26 -8.24
CA TYR A 66 -10.27 -1.27 -7.19
C TYR A 66 -8.90 -1.12 -6.52
N ALA A 67 -7.82 -0.97 -7.30
CA ALA A 67 -6.47 -0.79 -6.76
C ALA A 67 -6.36 0.49 -5.92
N LEU A 68 -6.92 1.61 -6.38
CA LEU A 68 -6.91 2.88 -5.65
C LEU A 68 -7.67 2.79 -4.32
N ILE A 69 -8.86 2.20 -4.31
CA ILE A 69 -9.65 2.00 -3.09
C ILE A 69 -8.85 1.18 -2.07
N LYS A 70 -8.32 0.04 -2.51
CA LYS A 70 -7.51 -0.86 -1.68
C LYS A 70 -6.28 -0.17 -1.07
N THR A 71 -5.64 0.69 -1.84
CA THR A 71 -4.48 1.49 -1.42
C THR A 71 -4.80 2.39 -0.25
N VAL A 72 -5.97 3.05 -0.25
CA VAL A 72 -6.38 3.95 0.84
C VAL A 72 -6.51 3.19 2.16
N PHE A 73 -7.10 1.99 2.14
CA PHE A 73 -7.21 1.15 3.33
C PHE A 73 -5.84 0.67 3.82
N PHE A 74 -4.93 0.29 2.92
CA PHE A 74 -3.58 -0.11 3.29
C PHE A 74 -2.78 1.06 3.86
N ALA A 75 -2.88 2.24 3.26
CA ALA A 75 -2.25 3.46 3.73
C ALA A 75 -2.67 3.80 5.17
N PHE A 76 -3.96 3.62 5.47
CA PHE A 76 -4.48 3.80 6.82
C PHE A 76 -3.83 2.82 7.81
N VAL A 77 -3.81 1.52 7.50
CA VAL A 77 -3.27 0.47 8.38
C VAL A 77 -1.77 0.65 8.64
N ILE A 78 -0.99 0.88 7.57
CA ILE A 78 0.47 1.03 7.63
C ILE A 78 0.85 2.27 8.45
N THR A 79 -0.04 3.25 8.59
CA THR A 79 0.25 4.47 9.37
C THR A 79 -0.31 4.40 10.78
N SER A 80 -1.50 3.81 10.97
CA SER A 80 -2.17 3.75 12.27
C SER A 80 -1.52 2.74 13.22
N VAL A 81 -1.14 1.56 12.72
CA VAL A 81 -0.62 0.47 13.57
C VAL A 81 0.78 0.81 14.10
N PRO A 82 1.77 1.22 13.29
CA PRO A 82 3.08 1.63 13.81
C PRO A 82 3.00 2.87 14.70
N ALA A 83 2.09 3.81 14.41
CA ALA A 83 1.88 4.98 15.26
C ALA A 83 1.36 4.60 16.65
N TYR A 84 0.49 3.59 16.74
CA TYR A 84 0.03 3.05 18.02
C TYR A 84 1.20 2.45 18.81
N PHE A 85 1.93 1.49 18.23
CA PHE A 85 3.06 0.85 18.93
C PHE A 85 4.17 1.84 19.29
N GLY A 86 4.42 2.84 18.43
CA GLY A 86 5.39 3.90 18.70
C GLY A 86 4.94 4.92 19.77
N TYR A 87 3.64 5.10 19.98
CA TYR A 87 3.12 6.01 21.01
C TYR A 87 3.10 5.37 22.41
N TYR A 88 2.83 4.06 22.48
CA TYR A 88 2.73 3.33 23.76
C TYR A 88 4.03 2.69 24.22
N VAL A 89 5.09 2.69 23.41
CA VAL A 89 6.39 2.18 23.83
C VAL A 89 6.95 3.05 24.97
N ARG A 90 7.31 2.41 26.08
CA ARG A 90 7.97 3.03 27.22
C ARG A 90 9.20 2.22 27.51
N GLY A 91 10.39 2.81 27.35
CA GLY A 91 11.59 2.01 27.36
C GLY A 91 12.83 2.60 26.74
N GLY A 92 13.92 1.82 26.79
CA GLY A 92 15.18 2.11 26.12
C GLY A 92 15.18 1.74 24.63
N SER A 93 16.31 1.93 23.96
CA SER A 93 16.48 1.63 22.52
C SER A 93 16.12 0.20 22.13
N LEU A 94 16.32 -0.77 23.02
CA LEU A 94 15.98 -2.18 22.81
C LEU A 94 14.47 -2.41 22.71
N GLU A 95 13.67 -1.72 23.53
CA GLU A 95 12.22 -1.88 23.57
C GLU A 95 11.55 -1.18 22.38
N VAL A 96 12.14 -0.08 21.89
CA VAL A 96 11.74 0.58 20.64
C VAL A 96 11.94 -0.36 19.45
N GLY A 97 13.07 -1.07 19.38
CA GLY A 97 13.32 -2.07 18.34
C GLY A 97 12.31 -3.22 18.38
N LYS A 98 12.02 -3.77 19.57
CA LYS A 98 11.01 -4.83 19.75
C LYS A 98 9.61 -4.36 19.35
N ALA A 99 9.21 -3.15 19.75
CA ALA A 99 7.92 -2.57 19.39
C ALA A 99 7.79 -2.35 17.87
N SER A 100 8.86 -1.92 17.21
CA SER A 100 8.89 -1.78 15.74
C SER A 100 8.63 -3.13 15.04
N THR A 101 9.33 -4.18 15.46
CA THR A 101 9.15 -5.53 14.90
C THR A 101 7.74 -6.06 15.13
N GLN A 102 7.19 -5.91 16.34
CA GLN A 102 5.81 -6.31 16.63
C GLN A 102 4.81 -5.52 15.76
N SER A 103 4.98 -4.21 15.64
CA SER A 103 4.10 -3.36 14.84
C SER A 103 4.06 -3.80 13.37
N PHE A 104 5.21 -4.23 12.82
CA PHE A 104 5.28 -4.75 11.46
C PHE A 104 4.47 -6.04 11.30
N PHE A 105 4.63 -7.00 12.22
CA PHE A 105 3.85 -8.25 12.18
C PHE A 105 2.35 -8.00 12.27
N TYR A 106 1.89 -7.15 13.20
CA TYR A 106 0.47 -6.80 13.30
C TYR A 106 -0.05 -6.10 12.04
N SER A 107 0.74 -5.17 11.48
CA SER A 107 0.37 -4.46 10.25
C SER A 107 0.25 -5.44 9.07
N ALA A 108 1.19 -6.37 8.92
CA ALA A 108 1.18 -7.36 7.84
C ALA A 108 -0.05 -8.27 7.91
N VAL A 109 -0.39 -8.79 9.09
CA VAL A 109 -1.59 -9.63 9.29
C VAL A 109 -2.87 -8.83 9.00
N LEU A 110 -2.97 -7.59 9.48
CA LEU A 110 -4.12 -6.71 9.21
C LEU A 110 -4.28 -6.41 7.73
N ILE A 111 -3.19 -6.13 7.01
CA ILE A 111 -3.21 -5.90 5.56
C ILE A 111 -3.74 -7.14 4.83
N LEU A 112 -3.32 -8.36 5.22
CA LEU A 112 -3.81 -9.60 4.61
C LEU A 112 -5.32 -9.80 4.83
N ILE A 113 -5.80 -9.57 6.05
CA ILE A 113 -7.23 -9.69 6.38
C ILE A 113 -8.05 -8.66 5.58
N ILE A 114 -7.61 -7.40 5.58
CA ILE A 114 -8.28 -6.32 4.85
C ILE A 114 -8.24 -6.58 3.34
N ASN A 115 -7.13 -7.11 2.83
CA ASN A 115 -7.04 -7.52 1.44
C ASN A 115 -8.11 -8.55 1.10
N TYR A 116 -8.25 -9.60 1.91
CA TYR A 116 -9.24 -10.63 1.69
C TYR A 116 -10.67 -10.05 1.68
N ILE A 117 -11.00 -9.24 2.69
CA ILE A 117 -12.33 -8.60 2.80
C ILE A 117 -12.62 -7.71 1.59
N ILE A 118 -11.70 -6.82 1.20
CA ILE A 118 -11.88 -5.91 0.07
C ILE A 118 -12.06 -6.68 -1.24
N THR A 119 -11.33 -7.78 -1.42
CA THR A 119 -11.42 -8.60 -2.63
C THR A 119 -12.77 -9.32 -2.69
N GLN A 120 -13.24 -9.88 -1.58
CA GLN A 120 -14.55 -10.52 -1.48
C GLN A 120 -15.70 -9.55 -1.70
N LEU A 121 -15.54 -8.26 -1.38
CA LEU A 121 -16.63 -7.28 -1.45
C LEU A 121 -16.71 -6.57 -2.81
N LEU A 122 -15.59 -6.45 -3.53
CA LEU A 122 -15.51 -5.70 -4.79
C LEU A 122 -15.42 -6.56 -6.05
N LEU A 123 -14.86 -7.77 -5.96
CA LEU A 123 -14.60 -8.64 -7.13
C LEU A 123 -15.46 -9.90 -7.17
N ILE A 124 -16.11 -10.25 -6.07
CA ILE A 124 -17.10 -11.33 -5.96
C ILE A 124 -18.47 -10.69 -5.79
#